data_AF-A0A4R1HV32-F1
#
_entry.id   AF-A0A4R1HV32-F1
#
_cell.length_a   1.000
_cell.length_b   1.000
_cell.length_c   1.000
_cell.angle_alpha   90.00
_cell.angle_beta   90.00
_cell.angle_gamma   90.00
#
_symmetry.space_group_name_H-M   'P 1'
#
loop_
_entity.id
_entity.type
_entity.pdbx_description
1 polymer ?
#
loop_
_entity_poly.entity_id
_entity_poly.type
_entity_poly.pdbx_seq_one_letter_code
_entity_poly.pdbx_strand_id
1 'polypeptide(L)'
;MAADGSVLTGVLLFAAIAFGPAVGLWTLLRLPRVVRWVWERVRPEPAPRPSGLPLESLVADLRRLHREICGPAPPTRVRRTALLAAYDDVLLSVCRAVGVSDPPLGAAVAAGGTAGALDPDRGLARLRAEAAVQEAGIALDPPAAA
;
A
#
# COMPACT_ATOMS: atom_id res chain seq x y z
N MET A 1 28.49 -33.79 32.43
CA MET A 1 27.21 -33.23 31.93
C MET A 1 27.10 -31.70 32.11
N ALA A 2 28.23 -30.97 32.15
CA ALA A 2 28.27 -29.51 32.33
C ALA A 2 28.85 -28.76 31.12
N ALA A 3 29.38 -29.48 30.12
CA ALA A 3 29.98 -28.90 28.92
C ALA A 3 28.91 -28.42 27.91
N ASP A 4 27.78 -29.12 27.83
CA ASP A 4 26.76 -28.87 26.81
C ASP A 4 26.08 -27.50 26.97
N GLY A 5 25.90 -27.03 28.22
CA GLY A 5 25.31 -25.71 28.50
C GLY A 5 26.18 -24.54 28.03
N SER A 6 27.51 -24.66 28.14
CA SER A 6 28.43 -23.60 27.72
C SER A 6 28.57 -23.52 26.20
N VAL A 7 28.55 -24.66 25.52
CA VAL A 7 28.59 -24.72 24.04
C VAL A 7 27.28 -24.19 23.46
N LEU A 8 26.13 -24.61 24.02
CA LEU A 8 24.82 -24.12 23.59
C LEU A 8 24.69 -22.60 23.76
N THR A 9 25.20 -22.06 24.88
CA THR A 9 25.21 -20.62 25.14
C THR A 9 26.07 -19.86 24.13
N GLY A 10 27.26 -20.37 23.80
CA GLY A 10 28.14 -19.75 22.79
C GLY A 10 27.53 -19.77 21.39
N VAL A 11 26.92 -20.88 20.99
CA VAL A 11 26.23 -21.01 19.68
C VAL A 11 25.04 -20.05 19.59
N LEU A 12 24.24 -19.93 20.65
CA LEU A 12 23.12 -18.97 20.70
C LEU A 12 23.59 -17.52 20.62
N LEU A 13 24.67 -17.16 21.33
CA LEU A 13 25.22 -15.80 21.29
C LEU A 13 25.75 -15.46 19.90
N PHE A 14 26.51 -16.38 19.28
CA PHE A 14 27.03 -16.20 17.93
C PHE A 14 25.91 -16.09 16.90
N ALA A 15 24.91 -16.96 16.98
CA ALA A 15 23.74 -16.90 16.10
C ALA A 15 22.98 -15.57 16.27
N ALA A 16 22.80 -15.10 17.50
CA ALA A 16 22.15 -13.82 17.76
C ALA A 16 22.92 -12.63 17.16
N ILE A 17 24.25 -12.63 17.24
CA ILE A 17 25.09 -11.56 16.66
C ILE A 17 25.09 -11.64 15.12
N ALA A 18 25.22 -12.85 14.56
CA ALA A 18 25.30 -13.05 13.11
C ALA A 18 23.95 -12.79 12.41
N PHE A 19 22.85 -13.27 12.98
CA PHE A 19 21.52 -13.12 12.39
C PHE A 19 20.75 -11.90 12.90
N GLY A 20 21.14 -11.32 14.04
CA GLY A 20 20.49 -10.17 14.65
C GLY A 20 20.27 -8.98 13.70
N PRO A 21 21.28 -8.49 12.95
CA PRO A 21 21.10 -7.38 12.03
C PRO A 21 20.16 -7.73 10.88
N ALA A 22 20.27 -8.95 10.34
CA ALA A 22 19.43 -9.42 9.24
C ALA A 22 17.97 -9.57 9.66
N VAL A 23 17.72 -10.19 10.83
CA VAL A 23 16.38 -10.33 11.41
C VAL A 23 15.82 -8.97 11.82
N GLY A 24 16.64 -8.08 12.37
CA GLY A 24 16.26 -6.72 12.74
C GLY A 24 15.81 -5.90 11.52
N LEU A 25 16.59 -5.93 10.44
CA LEU A 25 16.22 -5.24 9.20
C LEU A 25 14.98 -5.86 8.55
N TRP A 26 14.89 -7.19 8.53
CA TRP A 26 13.74 -7.91 7.98
C TRP A 26 12.45 -7.63 8.75
N THR A 27 12.51 -7.64 10.08
CA THR A 27 11.38 -7.32 10.96
C THR A 27 10.98 -5.86 10.80
N LEU A 28 11.93 -4.91 10.76
CA LEU A 28 11.65 -3.50 10.54
C LEU A 28 10.96 -3.23 9.19
N LEU A 29 11.38 -3.93 8.13
CA LEU A 29 10.76 -3.83 6.80
C LEU A 29 9.37 -4.49 6.73
N ARG A 30 9.13 -5.56 7.50
CA ARG A 30 7.80 -6.21 7.59
C ARG A 30 6.86 -5.55 8.59
N LEU A 31 7.38 -4.84 9.58
CA LEU A 31 6.62 -4.16 10.63
C LEU A 31 5.50 -3.28 10.09
N PRO A 32 5.71 -2.39 9.09
CA PRO A 32 4.63 -1.54 8.58
C PRO A 32 3.49 -2.34 7.93
N ARG A 33 3.78 -3.52 7.37
CA ARG A 33 2.78 -4.42 6.79
C ARG A 33 1.95 -5.12 7.87
N VAL A 34 2.62 -5.66 8.89
CA VAL A 34 1.95 -6.34 10.01
C VAL A 34 1.17 -5.33 10.84
N VAL A 35 1.74 -4.16 11.10
CA VAL A 35 1.06 -3.08 11.82
C VAL A 35 -0.20 -2.66 11.06
N ARG A 36 -0.17 -2.41 9.74
CA ARG A 36 -1.39 -2.07 8.98
C ARG A 36 -2.46 -3.16 9.07
N TRP A 37 -2.09 -4.43 8.87
CA TRP A 37 -3.03 -5.56 8.93
C TRP A 37 -3.62 -5.78 10.32
N VAL A 38 -2.80 -5.65 11.37
CA VAL A 38 -3.25 -5.72 12.76
C VAL A 38 -4.11 -4.51 13.10
N TRP A 39 -3.79 -3.31 12.61
CA TRP A 39 -4.58 -2.11 12.88
C TRP A 39 -5.97 -2.16 12.24
N GLU A 40 -6.08 -2.76 11.06
CA GLU A 40 -7.37 -3.05 10.41
C GLU A 40 -8.20 -4.08 11.19
N ARG A 41 -7.55 -5.06 11.84
CA ARG A 41 -8.24 -6.09 12.66
C ARG A 41 -8.53 -5.68 14.11
N VAL A 42 -7.73 -4.79 14.68
CA VAL A 42 -7.79 -4.41 16.10
C VAL A 42 -8.63 -3.15 16.31
N ARG A 43 -8.98 -2.40 15.25
CA ARG A 43 -9.95 -1.31 15.39
C ARG A 43 -11.32 -1.88 15.82
N PRO A 44 -11.82 -1.55 17.03
CA PRO A 44 -13.18 -1.91 17.42
C PRO A 44 -14.16 -1.24 16.46
N GLU A 45 -15.18 -1.99 16.04
CA GLU A 45 -16.22 -1.49 15.15
C GLU A 45 -16.86 -0.24 15.78
N PRO A 46 -16.73 0.96 15.18
CA PRO A 46 -17.41 2.14 15.71
C PRO A 46 -18.91 2.00 15.44
N ALA A 47 -19.72 2.38 16.42
CA ALA A 47 -21.18 2.55 16.33
C ALA A 47 -21.64 3.13 14.97
N PRO A 48 -22.87 2.82 14.49
CA PRO A 48 -23.30 3.08 13.12
C PRO A 48 -23.29 4.58 12.80
N ARG A 49 -22.15 5.03 12.28
CA ARG A 49 -21.95 6.29 11.59
C ARG A 49 -22.08 6.01 10.10
N PRO A 50 -22.54 6.98 9.30
CA PRO A 50 -22.66 6.82 7.85
C PRO A 50 -21.42 6.12 7.27
N SER A 51 -21.70 5.08 6.50
CA SER A 51 -20.77 4.05 6.06
C SER A 51 -19.57 4.63 5.29
N GLY A 52 -18.36 4.49 5.85
CA GLY A 52 -17.10 4.79 5.18
C GLY A 52 -16.53 6.19 5.43
N LEU A 53 -15.27 6.41 5.02
CA LEU A 53 -14.75 7.76 4.82
C LEU A 53 -15.71 8.48 3.84
N PRO A 54 -16.11 9.75 4.07
CA PRO A 54 -17.06 10.41 3.18
C PRO A 54 -16.54 10.36 1.74
N LEU A 55 -17.38 9.91 0.80
CA LEU A 55 -16.99 9.73 -0.60
C LEU A 55 -16.37 11.02 -1.17
N GLU A 56 -16.88 12.17 -0.74
CA GLU A 56 -16.38 13.49 -1.10
C GLU A 56 -14.90 13.68 -0.74
N SER A 57 -14.48 13.19 0.45
CA SER A 57 -13.08 13.25 0.87
C SER A 57 -12.19 12.32 0.05
N LEU A 58 -12.68 11.12 -0.26
CA LEU A 58 -11.95 10.15 -1.09
C LEU A 58 -11.75 10.66 -2.52
N VAL A 59 -12.79 11.26 -3.10
CA VAL A 59 -12.71 11.87 -4.43
C VAL A 59 -11.80 13.10 -4.41
N ALA A 60 -11.84 13.91 -3.36
CA ALA A 60 -10.94 15.05 -3.21
C ALA A 60 -9.47 14.61 -3.15
N ASP A 61 -9.16 13.59 -2.34
CA ASP A 61 -7.82 13.01 -2.24
C ASP A 61 -7.39 12.36 -3.56
N LEU A 62 -8.30 11.66 -4.25
CA LEU A 62 -8.01 11.06 -5.55
C LEU A 62 -7.67 12.13 -6.59
N ARG A 63 -8.44 13.21 -6.69
CA ARG A 63 -8.15 14.33 -7.60
C ARG A 63 -6.84 15.02 -7.26
N ARG A 64 -6.56 15.21 -5.97
CA ARG A 64 -5.30 15.80 -5.52
C ARG A 64 -4.11 14.95 -5.96
N LEU A 65 -4.15 13.64 -5.69
CA LEU A 65 -3.08 12.71 -6.07
C LEU A 65 -2.97 12.56 -7.59
N HIS A 66 -4.10 12.57 -8.31
CA HIS A 66 -4.11 12.53 -9.77
C HIS A 66 -3.34 13.73 -10.35
N ARG A 67 -3.58 14.94 -9.84
CA ARG A 67 -2.81 16.13 -10.23
C ARG A 67 -1.33 16.01 -9.89
N GLU A 68 -0.98 15.41 -8.75
CA GLU A 68 0.42 15.16 -8.38
C GLU A 68 1.09 14.15 -9.33
N ILE A 69 0.35 13.17 -9.88
CA ILE A 69 0.86 12.20 -10.87
C ILE A 69 0.99 12.80 -12.27
N CYS A 70 0.03 13.63 -12.69
CA CYS A 70 0.06 14.32 -13.99
C CYS A 70 1.05 15.49 -14.01
N GLY A 71 1.43 16.00 -12.85
CA GLY A 71 2.42 17.06 -12.71
C GLY A 71 3.86 16.58 -12.91
N PRO A 72 4.85 17.43 -12.58
CA PRO A 72 6.26 17.09 -12.67
C PRO A 72 6.57 15.83 -11.86
N ALA A 73 7.27 14.88 -12.48
CA ALA A 73 7.64 13.63 -11.83
C ALA A 73 8.44 13.91 -10.53
N PRO A 74 8.16 13.18 -9.43
CA PRO A 74 8.92 13.33 -8.20
C PRO A 74 10.43 13.11 -8.42
N PRO A 75 11.31 13.84 -7.70
CA PRO A 75 12.75 13.83 -7.95
C PRO A 75 13.42 12.49 -7.61
N THR A 76 12.78 11.63 -6.82
CA THR A 76 13.35 10.35 -6.40
C THR A 76 12.43 9.18 -6.73
N ARG A 77 13.03 8.03 -7.06
CA ARG A 77 12.31 6.78 -7.33
C ARG A 77 11.44 6.36 -6.15
N VAL A 78 11.94 6.54 -4.92
CA VAL A 78 11.20 6.23 -3.69
C VAL A 78 9.95 7.08 -3.58
N ARG A 79 10.05 8.40 -3.80
CA ARG A 79 8.90 9.31 -3.74
C ARG A 79 7.89 9.02 -4.85
N ARG A 80 8.36 8.70 -6.07
CA ARG A 80 7.49 8.28 -7.17
C ARG A 80 6.74 6.99 -6.83
N THR A 81 7.44 6.00 -6.27
CA THR A 81 6.83 4.71 -5.87
C THR A 81 5.80 4.91 -4.76
N ALA A 82 6.12 5.74 -3.76
CA ALA A 82 5.21 6.07 -2.66
C ALA A 82 3.96 6.81 -3.14
N LEU A 83 4.11 7.78 -4.05
CA LEU A 83 3.00 8.52 -4.64
C LEU A 83 2.05 7.57 -5.40
N LEU A 84 2.59 6.71 -6.25
CA LEU A 84 1.79 5.74 -7.01
C LEU A 84 1.11 4.71 -6.09
N ALA A 85 1.78 4.24 -5.04
CA ALA A 85 1.18 3.34 -4.07
C ALA A 85 0.04 4.01 -3.29
N ALA A 86 0.21 5.27 -2.88
CA ALA A 86 -0.84 6.03 -2.22
C ALA A 86 -2.05 6.27 -3.14
N TYR A 87 -1.80 6.54 -4.42
CA TYR A 87 -2.84 6.68 -5.42
C TYR A 87 -3.63 5.38 -5.61
N ASP A 88 -2.96 4.23 -5.69
CA ASP A 88 -3.64 2.94 -5.80
C ASP A 88 -4.51 2.63 -4.57
N ASP A 89 -4.01 2.93 -3.37
CA ASP A 89 -4.76 2.74 -2.12
C ASP A 89 -6.05 3.59 -2.11
N VAL A 90 -5.96 4.86 -2.53
CA VAL A 90 -7.13 5.76 -2.63
C VAL A 90 -8.06 5.32 -3.75
N LEU A 91 -7.55 4.95 -4.93
CA LEU A 91 -8.35 4.49 -6.05
C LEU A 91 -9.16 3.24 -5.68
N LEU A 92 -8.55 2.26 -5.01
CA LEU A 92 -9.24 1.08 -4.49
C LEU A 92 -10.29 1.42 -3.42
N SER A 93 -10.06 2.46 -2.62
CA SER A 93 -11.07 2.93 -1.64
C SER A 93 -12.28 3.58 -2.34
N VAL A 94 -12.04 4.35 -3.40
CA VAL A 94 -13.10 4.93 -4.23
C VAL A 94 -13.87 3.83 -4.95
N CYS A 95 -13.21 2.86 -5.58
CA CYS A 95 -13.86 1.70 -6.22
C CYS A 95 -14.82 1.00 -5.25
N ARG A 96 -14.38 0.74 -4.01
CA ARG A 96 -15.24 0.12 -2.98
C ARG A 96 -16.42 1.01 -2.60
N ALA A 97 -16.21 2.31 -2.47
CA ALA A 97 -17.27 3.25 -2.11
C ALA A 97 -18.34 3.39 -3.20
N VAL A 98 -17.97 3.26 -4.49
CA VAL A 98 -18.91 3.26 -5.61
C VAL A 98 -19.49 1.87 -5.96
N GLY A 99 -19.11 0.82 -5.23
CA GLY A 99 -19.62 -0.53 -5.44
C GLY A 99 -18.91 -1.34 -6.53
N VAL A 100 -17.79 -0.86 -7.08
CA VAL A 100 -16.91 -1.63 -7.96
C VAL A 100 -16.17 -2.67 -7.11
N SER A 101 -16.68 -3.89 -7.15
CA SER A 101 -16.17 -5.01 -6.38
C SER A 101 -15.02 -5.69 -7.13
N ASP A 102 -13.88 -5.85 -6.45
CA ASP A 102 -12.67 -6.55 -6.93
C ASP A 102 -12.08 -6.05 -8.28
N PRO A 103 -11.64 -4.78 -8.36
CA PRO A 103 -10.91 -4.33 -9.53
C PRO A 103 -9.56 -5.08 -9.66
N PRO A 104 -9.08 -5.36 -10.89
CA PRO A 104 -7.83 -6.10 -11.12
C PRO A 104 -6.61 -5.45 -10.45
N LEU A 105 -6.68 -4.15 -10.16
CA LEU A 105 -5.69 -3.41 -9.40
C LEU A 105 -5.47 -4.00 -7.99
N GLY A 106 -6.51 -4.52 -7.32
CA GLY A 106 -6.40 -5.10 -5.99
C GLY A 106 -5.46 -6.31 -5.97
N ALA A 107 -5.62 -7.22 -6.95
CA ALA A 107 -4.74 -8.38 -7.12
C ALA A 107 -3.30 -7.96 -7.43
N ALA A 108 -3.10 -6.96 -8.31
CA ALA A 108 -1.77 -6.45 -8.65
C ALA A 108 -1.06 -5.80 -7.45
N VAL A 109 -1.80 -5.08 -6.59
CA VAL A 109 -1.28 -4.49 -5.34
C VAL A 109 -0.88 -5.59 -4.36
N ALA A 110 -1.71 -6.63 -4.22
CA ALA A 110 -1.42 -7.76 -3.34
C ALA A 110 -0.15 -8.52 -3.76
N ALA A 111 0.03 -8.76 -5.06
CA ALA A 111 1.19 -9.46 -5.61
C ALA A 111 2.48 -8.64 -5.52
N GLY A 112 2.45 -7.36 -5.95
CA GLY A 112 3.65 -6.53 -6.08
C GLY A 112 4.03 -5.70 -4.85
N GLY A 113 3.13 -5.56 -3.86
CA GLY A 113 3.34 -4.69 -2.69
C GLY A 113 3.62 -3.23 -3.07
N THR A 114 4.39 -2.50 -2.28
CA THR A 114 4.76 -1.10 -2.62
C THR A 114 5.78 -1.02 -3.75
N ALA A 115 6.71 -1.97 -3.84
CA ALA A 115 7.76 -1.98 -4.86
C ALA A 115 7.21 -2.17 -6.28
N GLY A 116 6.09 -2.90 -6.43
CA GLY A 116 5.41 -3.12 -7.70
C GLY A 116 4.62 -1.92 -8.22
N ALA A 117 4.58 -0.78 -7.53
CA ALA A 117 3.77 0.37 -7.96
C ALA A 117 4.19 0.96 -9.33
N LEU A 118 5.43 0.68 -9.76
CA LEU A 118 6.00 1.07 -11.07
C LEU A 118 5.91 -0.03 -12.13
N ASP A 119 5.36 -1.19 -11.79
CA ASP A 119 5.19 -2.31 -12.73
C ASP A 119 4.22 -1.93 -13.85
N PRO A 120 4.58 -2.11 -15.14
CA PRO A 120 3.69 -1.82 -16.26
C PRO A 120 2.34 -2.58 -16.18
N ASP A 121 2.32 -3.82 -15.71
CA ASP A 121 1.08 -4.60 -15.60
C ASP A 121 0.13 -3.99 -14.56
N ARG A 122 0.70 -3.45 -13.48
CA ARG A 122 -0.06 -2.68 -12.48
C ARG A 122 -0.49 -1.32 -13.03
N GLY A 123 0.32 -0.68 -13.87
CA GLY A 123 -0.07 0.53 -14.60
C GLY A 123 -1.32 0.30 -15.45
N LEU A 124 -1.40 -0.83 -16.15
CA LEU A 124 -2.58 -1.21 -16.92
C LEU A 124 -3.78 -1.52 -16.01
N ALA A 125 -3.57 -2.24 -14.89
CA ALA A 125 -4.62 -2.50 -13.91
C ALA A 125 -5.18 -1.21 -13.29
N ARG A 126 -4.33 -0.21 -13.07
CA ARG A 126 -4.70 1.14 -12.61
C ARG A 126 -5.59 1.84 -13.63
N LEU A 127 -5.20 1.88 -14.90
CA LEU A 127 -6.00 2.48 -15.97
C LEU A 127 -7.41 1.86 -16.06
N ARG A 128 -7.52 0.54 -15.89
CA ARG A 128 -8.81 -0.15 -15.84
C ARG A 128 -9.66 0.24 -14.63
N ALA A 129 -9.03 0.42 -13.46
CA ALA A 129 -9.72 0.86 -12.26
C ALA A 129 -10.17 2.33 -12.36
N GLU A 130 -9.36 3.20 -12.98
CA GLU A 130 -9.73 4.58 -13.30
C GLU A 130 -10.95 4.63 -14.22
N ALA A 131 -10.96 3.82 -15.29
CA ALA A 131 -12.10 3.71 -16.19
C ALA A 131 -13.38 3.26 -15.46
N ALA A 132 -13.29 2.26 -14.57
CA ALA A 132 -14.44 1.81 -13.78
C ALA A 132 -14.98 2.92 -12.83
N VAL A 133 -14.09 3.75 -12.28
CA VAL A 133 -14.48 4.90 -11.45
C VAL A 133 -15.14 6.00 -12.28
N GLN A 134 -14.66 6.24 -13.50
CA GLN A 134 -15.26 7.17 -14.45
C GLN A 134 -16.64 6.70 -14.92
N GLU A 135 -16.81 5.41 -15.20
CA GLU A 135 -18.09 4.78 -15.53
C GLU A 135 -19.11 4.89 -14.38
N ALA A 136 -18.64 4.87 -13.14
CA ALA A 136 -19.45 5.13 -11.96
C ALA A 136 -19.81 6.62 -11.75
N GLY A 137 -19.39 7.51 -12.66
CA GLY A 137 -19.73 8.93 -12.66
C GLY A 137 -18.73 9.84 -11.95
N ILE A 138 -17.58 9.33 -11.51
CA ILE A 138 -16.53 10.15 -10.89
C ILE A 138 -15.52 10.56 -11.97
N ALA A 139 -15.64 11.80 -12.43
CA ALA A 139 -14.68 12.36 -13.37
C ALA A 139 -13.28 12.50 -12.73
N LEU A 140 -12.30 11.90 -13.39
CA LEU A 140 -10.88 12.18 -13.20
C LEU A 140 -10.46 13.23 -14.21
N ASP A 141 -9.78 14.27 -13.75
CA ASP A 141 -9.29 15.35 -14.62
C ASP A 141 -8.41 14.73 -15.73
N PRO A 142 -8.57 15.07 -17.01
CA PRO A 142 -7.66 14.59 -18.04
C PRO A 142 -6.24 15.09 -17.75
N PRO A 143 -5.19 14.33 -18.13
CA PRO A 143 -3.82 14.82 -18.02
C PRO A 143 -3.74 16.17 -18.72
N ALA A 144 -3.25 17.20 -18.01
CA ALA A 144 -3.11 18.53 -18.58
C ALA A 144 -2.35 18.41 -19.90
N ALA A 145 -2.95 18.90 -20.99
CA ALA A 145 -2.31 18.91 -22.29
C ALA A 145 -0.98 19.66 -22.15
N ALA A 146 0.12 18.94 -22.35
CA ALA A 146 1.47 19.48 -22.35
C ALA A 146 1.72 20.33 -23.61
#